data_AF-A0A2N7QS63-F1
#
_entry.id   AF-A0A2N7QS63-F1
#
_cell.length_a   1.000
_cell.length_b   1.000
_cell.length_c   1.000
_cell.angle_alpha   90.00
_cell.angle_beta   90.00
_cell.angle_gamma   90.00
#
_symmetry.space_group_name_H-M   'P 1'
#
loop_
_entity.id
_entity.type
_entity.pdbx_description
1 polymer ?
#
loop_
_entity_poly.entity_id
_entity_poly.type
_entity_poly.pdbx_seq_one_letter_code
_entity_poly.pdbx_strand_id
1 'polypeptide(L)' 'MKQFDVVKVTAIRGDRFVGAEVFDKRAPSVGDIGTILEVYADAYEVECSDSDGSTVWLEAMYPDEIESVGT' A
#
# COMPACT_ATOMS: atom_id res chain seq x y z
N MET A 1 1.69 -8.74 10.19
CA MET A 1 2.01 -8.91 8.75
C MET A 1 3.53 -8.95 8.62
N LYS A 2 4.05 -9.69 7.64
CA LYS A 2 5.48 -9.84 7.36
C LYS A 2 5.77 -9.48 5.90
N GLN A 3 7.05 -9.35 5.58
CA GLN A 3 7.51 -9.16 4.21
C GLN A 3 6.93 -10.24 3.29
N PHE A 4 6.48 -9.82 2.11
CA PHE A 4 5.82 -10.59 1.07
C PHE A 4 4.38 -11.07 1.39
N ASP A 5 3.80 -10.70 2.52
CA ASP A 5 2.36 -10.86 2.70
C ASP A 5 1.61 -9.94 1.71
N VAL A 6 0.51 -10.46 1.16
CA VAL A 6 -0.44 -9.67 0.37
C VAL A 6 -1.40 -8.97 1.33
N VAL A 7 -1.63 -7.69 1.08
CA VAL A 7 -2.48 -6.81 1.89
C VAL A 7 -3.45 -6.03 1.03
N LYS A 8 -4.56 -5.62 1.64
CA LYS A 8 -5.57 -4.74 1.04
C LYS A 8 -5.63 -3.42 1.79
N VAL A 9 -5.68 -2.31 1.07
CA VAL A 9 -5.93 -0.99 1.65
C VAL A 9 -7.40 -0.88 2.06
N THR A 10 -7.65 -0.70 3.35
CA THR A 10 -9.00 -0.59 3.93
C THR A 10 -9.34 0.82 4.38
N ALA A 11 -8.33 1.66 4.63
CA ALA A 11 -8.50 3.05 5.01
C ALA A 11 -7.28 3.89 4.57
N ILE A 12 -7.46 5.21 4.49
CA ILE A 12 -6.37 6.18 4.32
C ILE A 12 -6.46 7.16 5.49
N ARG A 13 -5.40 7.26 6.29
CA ARG A 13 -5.38 8.09 7.49
C ARG A 13 -5.33 9.57 7.10
N GLY A 14 -6.35 10.31 7.54
CA GLY A 14 -6.38 11.78 7.47
C GLY A 14 -6.19 12.34 6.07
N ASP A 15 -6.66 11.62 5.04
CA ASP A 15 -6.57 12.04 3.64
C ASP A 15 -5.14 12.38 3.16
N ARG A 16 -4.12 11.73 3.74
CA ARG A 16 -2.69 12.06 3.55
C ARG A 16 -2.18 12.05 2.10
N PHE A 17 -2.94 11.49 1.16
CA PHE A 17 -2.61 11.48 -0.26
C PHE A 17 -3.35 12.54 -1.09
N VAL A 18 -4.29 13.29 -0.50
CA VAL A 18 -5.02 14.33 -1.22
C VAL A 18 -4.08 15.49 -1.54
N GLY A 19 -3.86 15.72 -2.84
CA GLY A 19 -2.95 16.78 -3.32
C GLY A 19 -1.47 16.44 -3.16
N ALA A 20 -1.13 15.21 -2.75
CA ALA A 20 0.24 14.74 -2.76
C ALA A 20 0.75 14.61 -4.20
N GLU A 21 2.05 14.84 -4.38
CA GLU A 21 2.72 14.55 -5.63
C GLU A 21 2.69 13.03 -5.90
N VAL A 22 2.39 12.66 -7.13
CA VAL A 22 2.36 11.26 -7.56
C VAL A 22 3.67 10.94 -8.25
N PHE A 23 4.45 10.01 -7.69
CA PHE A 23 5.71 9.57 -8.29
C PHE A 23 5.54 8.46 -9.32
N ASP A 24 4.54 7.60 -9.14
CA ASP A 24 4.19 6.50 -10.05
C ASP A 24 2.94 6.82 -10.88
N LYS A 25 1.98 5.89 -10.98
CA LYS A 25 0.78 6.06 -11.80
C LYS A 25 -0.31 6.84 -11.07
N ARG A 26 -0.49 6.63 -9.76
CA ARG A 26 -1.48 7.30 -8.91
C ARG A 26 -1.16 7.08 -7.44
N ALA A 27 -1.80 7.82 -6.53
CA ALA A 27 -1.72 7.54 -5.10
C ALA A 27 -2.51 6.27 -4.67
N PRO A 28 -2.23 5.72 -3.47
CA PRO A 28 -3.01 4.62 -2.90
C PRO A 28 -4.50 4.96 -2.74
N SER A 29 -5.35 3.95 -2.88
CA SER A 29 -6.80 4.06 -2.76
C SER A 29 -7.39 2.88 -2.00
N VAL A 30 -8.49 3.11 -1.26
CA VAL A 30 -9.21 2.03 -0.59
C VAL A 30 -9.65 0.98 -1.60
N GLY A 31 -9.37 -0.29 -1.30
CA GLY A 31 -9.63 -1.43 -2.16
C GLY A 31 -8.40 -1.92 -2.93
N ASP A 32 -7.32 -1.13 -3.00
CA ASP A 32 -6.08 -1.56 -3.63
C ASP A 32 -5.50 -2.78 -2.93
N ILE A 33 -4.93 -3.69 -3.73
CA ILE A 33 -4.18 -4.85 -3.26
C ILE A 33 -2.71 -4.59 -3.54
N GLY A 34 -1.87 -4.83 -2.53
CA GLY A 34 -0.42 -4.69 -2.65
C GLY A 34 0.32 -5.79 -1.89
N THR A 35 1.64 -5.81 -2.05
CA THR A 35 2.54 -6.72 -1.37
C THR A 35 3.46 -5.93 -0.45
N ILE A 36 3.68 -6.41 0.77
CA ILE A 36 4.64 -5.80 1.69
C ILE A 36 6.07 -6.07 1.19
N LEU A 37 6.83 -5.03 0.87
CA LEU A 37 8.23 -5.13 0.46
C LEU A 37 9.21 -4.95 1.62
N GLU A 38 8.84 -4.20 2.66
CA GLU A 38 9.65 -3.98 3.87
C GLU A 38 8.76 -3.75 5.09
N VAL A 39 9.23 -4.14 6.28
CA VAL A 39 8.55 -3.95 7.56
C VAL A 39 9.33 -2.97 8.42
N TYR A 40 8.74 -1.81 8.69
CA TYR A 40 9.29 -0.82 9.61
C TYR A 40 8.73 -1.00 11.03
N ALA A 41 9.20 -0.19 11.98
CA ALA A 41 8.75 -0.26 13.37
C ALA A 41 7.26 0.11 13.54
N ASP A 42 6.74 1.02 12.71
CA ASP A 42 5.40 1.61 12.81
C ASP A 42 4.61 1.64 11.48
N ALA A 43 5.18 1.09 10.41
CA ALA A 43 4.59 1.08 9.07
C ALA A 43 5.07 -0.12 8.24
N TYR A 44 4.45 -0.31 7.08
CA TYR A 44 4.80 -1.33 6.09
C TYR A 44 5.01 -0.65 4.75
N GLU A 45 6.15 -0.88 4.10
CA GLU A 45 6.34 -0.45 2.71
C GLU A 45 5.53 -1.41 1.82
N VAL A 46 4.54 -0.89 1.10
CA VAL A 46 3.63 -1.69 0.27
C VAL A 46 3.75 -1.23 -1.18
N GLU A 47 3.90 -2.21 -2.08
CA GLU A 47 3.81 -1.99 -3.52
C GLU A 47 2.48 -2.50 -4.05
N CYS A 48 1.77 -1.66 -4.80
CA CYS A 48 0.68 -2.08 -5.67
C CYS A 48 1.17 -2.09 -7.10
N SER A 49 0.99 -3.22 -7.79
CA SER A 49 1.35 -3.37 -9.20
C SER A 49 0.12 -3.75 -10.01
N ASP A 50 0.10 -3.41 -11.29
CA ASP A 50 -0.97 -3.84 -12.19
C ASP A 50 -0.65 -5.19 -12.87
N SER A 51 -1.52 -5.62 -13.78
CA SER A 51 -1.40 -6.91 -14.47
C SER A 51 -0.18 -7.05 -15.38
N ASP A 52 0.47 -5.95 -15.76
CA ASP A 52 1.69 -5.97 -16.58
C ASP A 52 2.97 -6.01 -15.73
N GLY A 53 2.84 -5.95 -14.40
CA GLY A 53 3.94 -5.96 -13.44
C GLY A 53 4.53 -4.57 -13.17
N SER A 54 3.97 -3.50 -13.75
CA SER A 54 4.37 -2.13 -13.42
C SER A 54 3.86 -1.73 -12.04
N THR A 55 4.70 -1.02 -11.29
CA THR A 55 4.31 -0.31 -10.07
C THR A 55 3.24 0.72 -10.39
N VAL A 56 2.13 0.66 -9.66
CA VAL A 56 1.05 1.66 -9.65
C VAL A 56 1.35 2.71 -8.60
N TRP A 57 1.79 2.26 -7.42
CA TRP A 57 2.33 3.07 -6.33
C TRP A 57 3.20 2.21 -5.40
N LEU A 58 4.13 2.88 -4.73
CA LEU A 58 4.96 2.35 -3.66
C LEU A 58 4.94 3.33 -2.48
N GLU A 59 4.36 2.93 -1.35
CA GLU A 59 4.17 3.83 -0.20
C GLU A 59 4.24 3.09 1.14
N ALA A 60 4.70 3.82 2.16
CA ALA A 60 4.61 3.38 3.54
C ALA A 60 3.15 3.47 4.01
N MET A 61 2.60 2.36 4.48
CA MET A 61 1.23 2.19 4.96
C MET A 61 1.20 1.91 6.46
N TYR A 62 0.31 2.59 7.19
CA TYR A 62 0.15 2.33 8.62
C TYR A 62 -0.63 1.03 8.87
N PRO A 63 -0.43 0.38 10.04
CA PRO A 63 -1.12 -0.87 10.37
C PRO A 63 -2.66 -0.80 10.36
N ASP A 64 -3.25 0.38 10.54
CA ASP A 64 -4.70 0.63 10.51
C ASP A 64 -5.25 0.95 9.11
N GLU A 65 -4.38 1.16 8.12
CA GLU A 65 -4.76 1.43 6.73
C GLU A 65 -4.88 0.17 5.88
N ILE A 66 -4.31 -0.95 6.33
CA ILE A 66 -4.23 -2.20 5.57
C ILE A 66 -4.69 -3.41 6.37
N GLU A 67 -5.23 -4.40 5.68
CA GLU A 67 -5.55 -5.72 6.22
C GLU A 67 -4.80 -6.81 5.44
N SER A 68 -4.40 -7.89 6.12
CA SER A 68 -3.86 -9.05 5.43
C SER A 68 -4.98 -9.77 4.69
N VAL A 69 -4.76 -10.03 3.40
CA VAL A 69 -5.65 -10.88 2.60
C VAL A 69 -5.19 -12.30 2.87
N GLY A 70 -5.83 -12.98 3.82
CA GLY A 70 -5.46 -14.35 4.20
C GLY A 70 -5.40 -15.27 2.98
N THR A 71 -4.31 -16.03 2.87
CA THR A 71 -4.15 -17.11 1.89
C THR A 71 -4.72 -18.42 2.40
#